data_AF-A0A7J5USG0-F1
#
_entry.id   AF-A0A7J5USG0-F1
#
_cell.length_a   1.000
_cell.length_b   1.000
_cell.length_c   1.000
_cell.angle_alpha   90.00
_cell.angle_beta   90.00
_cell.angle_gamma   90.00
#
_symmetry.space_group_name_H-M   'P 1'
#
loop_
_entity.id
_entity.type
_entity.pdbx_description
1 polymer ?
#
loop_
_entity_poly.entity_id
_entity_poly.type
_entity_poly.pdbx_seq_one_letter_code
_entity_poly.pdbx_strand_id
1 'polypeptide(L)'
;MPEKDFLTREMLVEVIQVGIRHRQDLGDLQPLMDSITRLGLLQPITVTPSGLLVCGRRRLEAIRKLRWRTTRVWVRSNISDTLTSLLAQQDENALRKPLSPLEAATLYRELKEHLAEDARRRQEASRFGGDSDVGEVNGGRDSRPPDSPGRHETKTATQAATMVTGEDSSQRLERILKIRAVMEDEDRPLHIRRLAEAALDDIDAGGPVAPAYLRVMNTIRAGDQAAQHPVAPVTPPIPPTPDEIAELSRQALEKAKSERARRIELVSTAARPQQKVLRSPKALVLAWRELDGWTAHYDVHQVADALSDDEVAMVLRVLADSARFIDDVVAARKATASSTA
;
A
#
# COMPACT_ATOMS: atom_id res chain seq x y z
N MET A 1 -17.93 10.90 14.94
CA MET A 1 -18.83 10.50 13.84
C MET A 1 -18.35 11.28 12.62
N PRO A 2 -17.70 10.65 11.63
CA PRO A 2 -17.36 11.38 10.42
C PRO A 2 -18.66 11.73 9.68
N GLU A 3 -18.81 12.99 9.30
CA GLU A 3 -19.94 13.49 8.52
C GLU A 3 -20.11 12.64 7.26
N LYS A 4 -21.32 12.11 7.11
CA LYS A 4 -21.69 11.24 6.01
C LYS A 4 -22.17 12.13 4.87
N ASP A 5 -21.26 12.50 3.97
CA ASP A 5 -21.55 13.25 2.73
C ASP A 5 -22.33 12.40 1.71
N PHE A 6 -23.55 11.99 2.06
CA PHE A 6 -24.48 11.39 1.13
C PHE A 6 -25.87 12.00 1.30
N LEU A 7 -26.41 12.51 0.20
CA LEU A 7 -27.77 13.01 0.15
C LEU A 7 -28.67 11.88 -0.33
N THR A 8 -29.69 11.56 0.47
CA THR A 8 -30.71 10.60 0.04
C THR A 8 -31.69 11.33 -0.87
N ARG A 9 -31.90 10.83 -2.08
CA ARG A 9 -32.84 11.40 -3.06
C ARG A 9 -33.66 10.28 -3.70
N GLU A 10 -34.89 10.57 -4.08
CA GLU A 10 -35.64 9.71 -4.99
C GLU A 10 -35.30 10.05 -6.44
N MET A 11 -34.97 9.03 -7.22
CA MET A 11 -34.60 9.18 -8.62
C MET A 11 -35.40 8.20 -9.48
N LEU A 12 -35.73 8.63 -10.70
CA LEU A 12 -36.30 7.77 -11.71
C LEU A 12 -35.28 6.71 -12.11
N VAL A 13 -35.70 5.45 -12.17
CA VAL A 13 -34.82 4.33 -12.51
C VAL A 13 -34.26 4.46 -13.93
N GLU A 14 -34.98 5.15 -14.81
CA GLU A 14 -34.59 5.41 -16.20
C GLU A 14 -33.46 6.43 -16.35
N VAL A 15 -33.33 7.36 -15.40
CA VAL A 15 -32.30 8.41 -15.41
C VAL A 15 -30.94 7.86 -14.97
N ILE A 16 -30.93 6.71 -14.29
CA ILE A 16 -29.69 6.09 -13.80
C ILE A 16 -28.94 5.47 -14.97
N GLN A 17 -27.83 6.10 -15.34
CA GLN A 17 -26.97 5.64 -16.42
C GLN A 17 -25.95 4.64 -15.88
N VAL A 18 -25.85 3.50 -16.55
CA VAL A 18 -24.79 2.54 -16.31
C VAL A 18 -23.65 2.91 -17.25
N GLY A 19 -22.55 3.42 -16.68
CA GLY A 19 -21.34 3.72 -17.45
C GLY A 19 -20.70 2.49 -18.07
N ILE A 20 -19.55 2.69 -18.75
CA ILE A 20 -18.77 1.62 -19.35
C ILE A 20 -18.34 0.64 -18.24
N ARG A 21 -18.76 -0.62 -18.36
CA ARG A 21 -18.51 -1.67 -17.36
C ARG A 21 -18.13 -2.97 -18.06
N HIS A 22 -17.10 -3.65 -17.52
CA HIS A 22 -16.46 -4.79 -18.19
C HIS A 22 -17.15 -6.15 -17.99
N ARG A 23 -18.06 -6.30 -17.00
CA ARG A 23 -18.88 -7.52 -16.83
C ARG A 23 -20.33 -7.27 -17.27
N GLN A 24 -20.82 -7.92 -18.32
CA GLN A 24 -22.24 -7.86 -18.71
C GLN A 24 -23.12 -8.93 -18.07
N ASP A 25 -22.52 -10.04 -17.61
CA ASP A 25 -23.27 -11.11 -16.98
C ASP A 25 -23.62 -10.78 -15.52
N LEU A 26 -24.92 -10.68 -15.27
CA LEU A 26 -25.53 -10.35 -13.98
C LEU A 26 -25.85 -11.60 -13.16
N GLY A 27 -25.58 -12.80 -13.66
CA GLY A 27 -25.96 -14.07 -13.02
C GLY A 27 -27.48 -14.17 -12.74
N ASP A 28 -27.86 -15.08 -11.85
CA ASP A 28 -29.26 -15.22 -11.44
C ASP A 28 -29.70 -14.04 -10.54
N LEU A 29 -30.76 -13.36 -10.96
CA LEU A 29 -31.36 -12.22 -10.27
C LEU A 29 -32.66 -12.60 -9.56
N GLN A 30 -33.20 -13.81 -9.79
CA GLN A 30 -34.50 -14.23 -9.28
C GLN A 30 -34.58 -14.18 -7.74
N PRO A 31 -33.60 -14.72 -6.98
CA PRO A 31 -33.62 -14.67 -5.52
C PRO A 31 -33.55 -13.23 -4.97
N LEU A 32 -32.88 -12.33 -5.70
CA LEU A 32 -32.77 -10.92 -5.33
C LEU A 32 -34.08 -10.19 -5.60
N MET A 33 -34.75 -10.48 -6.71
CA MET A 33 -36.07 -9.93 -7.04
C MET A 33 -37.14 -10.37 -6.03
N ASP A 34 -37.13 -11.63 -5.60
CA ASP A 34 -38.06 -12.15 -4.58
C ASP A 34 -37.84 -11.46 -3.23
N SER A 35 -36.57 -11.26 -2.85
CA SER A 35 -36.20 -10.53 -1.63
C SER A 35 -36.65 -9.06 -1.68
N ILE A 36 -36.43 -8.37 -2.80
CA ILE A 36 -36.85 -6.97 -3.00
C ILE A 36 -38.38 -6.85 -2.99
N THR A 37 -39.11 -7.81 -3.56
CA THR A 37 -40.58 -7.81 -3.54
C THR A 37 -41.12 -7.98 -2.12
N ARG A 38 -40.47 -8.80 -1.28
CA ARG A 38 -40.92 -9.09 0.09
C ARG A 38 -40.50 -8.02 1.10
N LEU A 39 -39.28 -7.51 1.02
CA LEU A 39 -38.65 -6.67 2.05
C LEU A 39 -38.36 -5.24 1.58
N GLY A 40 -38.54 -4.95 0.30
CA GLY A 40 -38.12 -3.70 -0.31
C GLY A 40 -36.60 -3.62 -0.51
N LEU A 41 -36.14 -2.47 -0.99
CA LEU A 41 -34.71 -2.24 -1.20
C LEU A 41 -34.04 -1.85 0.13
N LEU A 42 -33.44 -2.85 0.80
CA LEU A 42 -32.74 -2.67 2.09
C LEU A 42 -31.49 -1.79 1.98
N GLN A 43 -30.76 -1.93 0.87
CA GLN A 43 -29.55 -1.16 0.59
C GLN A 43 -29.76 -0.25 -0.62
N PRO A 44 -29.84 1.08 -0.43
CA PRO A 44 -30.04 2.02 -1.52
C PRO A 44 -28.89 1.96 -2.53
N ILE A 45 -29.19 2.36 -3.76
CA ILE A 45 -28.22 2.41 -4.86
C ILE A 45 -27.41 3.71 -4.74
N THR A 46 -26.10 3.65 -4.99
CA THR A 46 -25.26 4.85 -4.95
C THR A 46 -25.03 5.37 -6.35
N VAL A 47 -25.28 6.66 -6.55
CA VAL A 47 -25.14 7.36 -7.83
C VAL A 47 -24.36 8.66 -7.65
N THR A 48 -23.76 9.15 -8.73
CA THR A 48 -23.19 10.50 -8.80
C THR A 48 -24.31 11.54 -8.96
N PRO A 49 -24.02 12.85 -8.78
CA PRO A 49 -24.98 13.92 -9.06
C PRO A 49 -25.47 13.95 -10.51
N SER A 50 -24.65 13.46 -11.45
CA SER A 50 -24.97 13.30 -12.87
C SER A 50 -25.85 12.07 -13.18
N GLY A 51 -26.19 11.24 -12.18
CA GLY A 51 -27.01 10.04 -12.37
C GLY A 51 -26.22 8.82 -12.83
N LEU A 52 -24.88 8.86 -12.79
CA LEU A 52 -24.03 7.72 -13.11
C LEU A 52 -24.05 6.73 -11.94
N LEU A 53 -24.32 5.46 -12.25
CA LEU A 53 -24.30 4.38 -11.27
C LEU A 53 -22.86 4.18 -10.74
N VAL A 54 -22.68 4.31 -9.43
CA VAL A 54 -21.43 3.97 -8.73
C VAL A 54 -21.46 2.49 -8.35
N CYS A 55 -22.36 2.12 -7.43
CA CYS A 55 -22.48 0.75 -6.93
C CYS A 55 -23.94 0.26 -6.91
N GLY A 56 -24.13 -1.07 -7.01
CA GLY A 56 -25.47 -1.68 -6.93
C GLY A 56 -26.12 -2.07 -8.26
N ARG A 57 -25.34 -2.38 -9.31
CA ARG A 57 -25.86 -2.76 -10.65
C ARG A 57 -26.87 -3.91 -10.62
N ARG A 58 -26.58 -4.98 -9.87
CA ARG A 58 -27.52 -6.12 -9.73
C ARG A 58 -28.87 -5.70 -9.14
N ARG A 59 -28.86 -4.76 -8.19
CA ARG A 59 -30.09 -4.20 -7.59
C ARG A 59 -30.82 -3.29 -8.57
N LEU A 60 -30.10 -2.44 -9.31
CA LEU A 60 -30.68 -1.62 -10.37
C LEU A 60 -31.39 -2.49 -11.43
N GLU A 61 -30.74 -3.56 -11.88
CA GLU A 61 -31.29 -4.47 -12.89
C GLU A 61 -32.45 -5.31 -12.35
N ALA A 62 -32.40 -5.75 -11.09
CA ALA A 62 -33.55 -6.40 -10.44
C ALA A 62 -34.76 -5.45 -10.35
N ILE A 63 -34.54 -4.20 -9.96
CA ILE A 63 -35.59 -3.16 -9.86
C ILE A 63 -36.16 -2.79 -11.24
N ARG A 64 -35.31 -2.76 -12.28
CA ARG A 64 -35.74 -2.62 -13.68
C ARG A 64 -36.65 -3.77 -14.12
N LYS A 65 -36.26 -5.02 -13.82
CA LYS A 65 -37.10 -6.20 -14.11
C LYS A 65 -38.42 -6.19 -13.34
N LEU A 66 -38.42 -5.68 -12.11
CA LEU A 66 -39.62 -5.47 -11.28
C LEU A 66 -40.45 -4.24 -11.68
N ARG A 67 -40.05 -3.48 -12.70
CA ARG A 67 -40.75 -2.30 -13.24
C ARG A 67 -41.04 -1.19 -12.24
N TRP A 68 -40.16 -0.97 -11.25
CA TRP A 68 -40.30 0.18 -10.36
C TRP A 68 -39.99 1.48 -11.11
N ARG A 69 -40.81 2.52 -10.85
CA ARG A 69 -40.66 3.83 -11.49
C ARG A 69 -39.59 4.69 -10.81
N THR A 70 -39.59 4.67 -9.48
CA THR A 70 -38.67 5.46 -8.64
C THR A 70 -37.96 4.55 -7.65
N THR A 71 -36.74 4.94 -7.26
CA THR A 71 -36.01 4.26 -6.19
C THR A 71 -35.22 5.27 -5.36
N ARG A 72 -34.99 4.93 -4.08
CA ARG A 72 -34.16 5.73 -3.18
C ARG A 72 -32.70 5.49 -3.51
N VAL A 73 -32.01 6.57 -3.83
CA VAL A 73 -30.58 6.57 -4.16
C VAL A 73 -29.80 7.44 -3.17
N TRP A 74 -28.55 7.08 -2.95
CA TRP A 74 -27.57 7.92 -2.28
C TRP A 74 -26.78 8.67 -3.35
N VAL A 75 -26.95 9.98 -3.37
CA VAL A 75 -26.17 10.89 -4.20
C VAL A 75 -24.96 11.34 -3.41
N ARG A 76 -23.76 11.07 -3.93
CA ARG A 76 -22.51 11.54 -3.31
C ARG A 76 -21.95 12.70 -4.12
N SER A 77 -22.00 13.89 -3.53
CA SER A 77 -21.63 15.16 -4.18
C SER A 77 -20.12 15.39 -4.30
N ASN A 78 -19.32 14.64 -3.51
CA ASN A 78 -17.89 14.92 -3.30
C ASN A 78 -16.98 13.78 -3.79
N ILE A 79 -17.45 12.93 -4.71
CA ILE A 79 -16.59 11.93 -5.35
C ILE A 79 -16.12 12.49 -6.69
N SER A 80 -14.83 12.80 -6.80
CA SER A 80 -14.18 12.94 -8.11
C SER A 80 -14.39 11.65 -8.91
N ASP A 81 -14.66 11.76 -10.22
CA ASP A 81 -14.86 10.61 -11.12
C ASP A 81 -13.76 9.54 -10.98
N THR A 82 -12.56 9.98 -10.60
CA THR A 82 -11.38 9.16 -10.30
C THR A 82 -11.58 8.24 -9.08
N LEU A 83 -12.17 8.73 -7.99
CA LEU A 83 -12.41 7.96 -6.76
C LEU A 83 -13.62 7.02 -6.90
N THR A 84 -14.59 7.39 -7.74
CA THR A 84 -15.71 6.53 -8.16
C THR A 84 -15.22 5.33 -8.96
N SER A 85 -14.31 5.56 -9.92
CA SER A 85 -13.67 4.51 -10.71
C SER A 85 -12.82 3.58 -9.85
N LEU A 86 -12.03 4.15 -8.93
CA LEU A 86 -11.15 3.40 -8.02
C LEU A 86 -11.92 2.47 -7.07
N LEU A 87 -13.04 2.94 -6.51
CA LEU A 87 -13.90 2.13 -5.63
C LEU A 87 -14.64 1.02 -6.41
N ALA A 88 -15.06 1.29 -7.66
CA ALA A 88 -15.66 0.27 -8.52
C ALA A 88 -14.65 -0.83 -8.90
N GLN A 89 -13.38 -0.44 -9.07
CA GLN A 89 -12.26 -1.33 -9.40
C GLN A 89 -11.84 -2.19 -8.19
N GLN A 90 -11.89 -1.63 -6.97
CA GLN A 90 -11.58 -2.35 -5.74
C GLN A 90 -12.64 -3.42 -5.39
N ASP A 91 -13.93 -3.12 -5.60
CA ASP A 91 -15.02 -4.11 -5.47
C ASP A 91 -14.92 -5.23 -6.53
N GLU A 92 -14.38 -4.95 -7.72
CA GLU A 92 -14.15 -5.94 -8.79
C GLU A 92 -12.98 -6.89 -8.49
N ASN A 93 -11.87 -6.37 -7.93
CA ASN A 93 -10.71 -7.17 -7.53
C ASN A 93 -11.03 -8.17 -6.41
N ALA A 94 -11.95 -7.82 -5.50
CA ALA A 94 -12.39 -8.72 -4.43
C ALA A 94 -13.21 -9.93 -4.91
N LEU A 95 -13.76 -9.88 -6.13
CA LEU A 95 -14.66 -10.90 -6.70
C LEU A 95 -14.02 -11.76 -7.80
N ARG A 96 -12.74 -11.53 -8.14
CA ARG A 96 -12.02 -12.25 -9.19
C ARG A 96 -11.36 -13.52 -8.62
N LYS A 97 -11.18 -14.55 -9.46
CA LYS A 97 -10.13 -15.55 -9.18
C LYS A 97 -8.82 -14.77 -9.05
N PRO A 98 -8.00 -15.02 -8.01
CA PRO A 98 -6.74 -14.32 -7.85
C PRO A 98 -5.92 -14.54 -9.13
N LEU A 99 -5.50 -13.44 -9.77
CA LEU A 99 -4.59 -13.50 -10.92
C LEU A 99 -3.31 -14.22 -10.48
N SER A 100 -2.75 -15.02 -11.38
CA SER A 100 -1.39 -15.53 -11.17
C SER A 100 -0.43 -14.34 -10.99
N PRO A 101 0.62 -14.46 -10.17
CA PRO A 101 1.66 -13.44 -10.07
C PRO A 101 2.24 -13.01 -11.43
N LEU A 102 2.32 -13.93 -12.39
CA LEU A 102 2.81 -13.66 -13.74
C LEU A 102 1.80 -12.86 -14.56
N GLU A 103 0.52 -13.22 -14.50
CA GLU A 103 -0.57 -12.50 -15.18
C GLU A 103 -0.69 -11.07 -14.64
N ALA A 104 -0.61 -10.92 -13.31
CA ALA A 104 -0.60 -9.62 -12.65
C ALA A 104 0.60 -8.77 -13.11
N ALA A 105 1.78 -9.36 -13.25
CA ALA A 105 2.97 -8.64 -13.73
C ALA A 105 2.84 -8.18 -15.18
N THR A 106 2.26 -9.01 -16.06
CA THR A 106 1.99 -8.64 -17.47
C THR A 106 0.99 -7.49 -17.55
N LEU A 107 -0.15 -7.59 -16.86
CA LEU A 107 -1.17 -6.55 -16.85
C LEU A 107 -0.63 -5.22 -16.27
N TYR A 108 0.21 -5.31 -15.24
CA TYR A 108 0.88 -4.17 -14.66
C TYR A 108 1.78 -3.43 -15.67
N ARG A 109 2.53 -4.17 -16.50
CA ARG A 109 3.39 -3.58 -17.54
C ARG A 109 2.56 -2.76 -18.54
N GLU A 110 1.51 -3.36 -19.09
CA GLU A 110 0.63 -2.73 -20.07
C GLU A 110 -0.05 -1.47 -19.49
N LEU A 111 -0.55 -1.58 -18.27
CA LEU A 111 -1.23 -0.45 -17.61
C LEU A 111 -0.25 0.68 -17.26
N LYS A 112 0.98 0.34 -16.84
CA LYS A 112 2.04 1.32 -16.57
C LYS A 112 2.40 2.10 -17.84
N GLU A 113 2.48 1.44 -18.99
CA GLU A 113 2.74 2.08 -20.29
C GLU A 113 1.61 3.05 -20.67
N HIS A 114 0.35 2.60 -20.62
CA HIS A 114 -0.80 3.46 -20.93
C HIS A 114 -0.90 4.69 -20.02
N LEU A 115 -0.71 4.50 -18.71
CA LEU A 115 -0.73 5.61 -17.76
C LEU A 115 0.44 6.57 -17.97
N ALA A 116 1.61 6.08 -18.41
CA ALA A 116 2.76 6.92 -18.73
C ALA A 116 2.50 7.74 -20.01
N GLU A 117 1.88 7.15 -21.03
CA GLU A 117 1.46 7.87 -22.24
C GLU A 117 0.45 8.97 -21.94
N ASP A 118 -0.57 8.68 -21.12
CA ASP A 118 -1.57 9.65 -20.72
C ASP A 118 -1.00 10.75 -19.83
N ALA A 119 -0.05 10.42 -18.94
CA ALA A 119 0.69 11.42 -18.18
C ALA A 119 1.50 12.34 -19.10
N ARG A 120 2.17 11.78 -20.12
CA ARG A 120 2.91 12.54 -21.13
C ARG A 120 1.98 13.45 -21.93
N ARG A 121 0.83 12.96 -22.40
CA ARG A 121 -0.18 13.75 -23.12
C ARG A 121 -0.68 14.94 -22.29
N ARG A 122 -0.98 14.74 -21.00
CA ARG A 122 -1.39 15.84 -20.09
C ARG A 122 -0.26 16.85 -19.87
N GLN A 123 0.99 16.39 -19.80
CA GLN A 123 2.14 17.28 -19.64
C GLN A 123 2.37 18.12 -20.89
N GLU A 124 2.23 17.54 -22.08
CA GLU A 124 2.31 18.26 -23.36
C GLU A 124 1.18 19.30 -23.49
N ALA A 125 -0.05 18.92 -23.13
CA ALA A 125 -1.21 19.82 -23.14
C ALA A 125 -1.10 20.98 -22.14
N SER A 126 -0.45 20.78 -21.00
CA SER A 126 -0.22 21.85 -20.00
C SER A 126 1.04 22.69 -20.27
N ARG A 127 1.91 22.28 -21.19
CA ARG A 127 3.14 23.00 -21.57
C ARG A 127 2.89 24.13 -22.58
N PHE A 128 1.82 24.04 -23.36
CA PHE A 128 1.41 25.05 -24.33
C PHE A 128 0.03 25.61 -23.93
N GLY A 129 0.05 26.58 -23.02
CA GLY A 129 -1.08 27.44 -22.58
C GLY A 129 -2.51 27.02 -22.93
N GLY A 130 -3.22 26.47 -21.94
CA GLY A 130 -4.69 26.40 -21.93
C GLY A 130 -5.25 27.35 -20.87
N ASP A 131 -6.02 28.34 -21.32
CA ASP A 131 -6.72 29.31 -20.48
C ASP A 131 -7.90 28.65 -19.71
N SER A 132 -8.05 29.10 -18.48
CA SER A 132 -9.12 29.00 -17.47
C SER A 132 -10.28 27.97 -17.54
N ASP A 133 -10.38 27.26 -16.40
CA ASP A 133 -11.58 27.01 -15.57
C ASP A 133 -12.54 25.85 -15.90
N VAL A 134 -12.32 24.69 -15.25
CA VAL A 134 -13.30 24.10 -14.31
C VAL A 134 -12.59 23.16 -13.31
N GLY A 135 -12.50 23.62 -12.07
CA GLY A 135 -12.39 22.86 -10.81
C GLY A 135 -11.81 21.43 -10.82
N GLU A 136 -10.49 21.31 -10.84
CA GLU A 136 -9.79 20.15 -10.28
C GLU A 136 -8.74 20.64 -9.26
N VAL A 137 -9.19 20.91 -8.03
CA VAL A 137 -8.28 21.18 -6.91
C VAL A 137 -7.62 19.88 -6.46
N ASN A 138 -6.63 19.43 -7.23
CA ASN A 138 -5.45 18.78 -6.69
C ASN A 138 -4.28 19.78 -6.72
N GLY A 139 -4.54 20.97 -6.20
CA GLY A 139 -3.48 21.87 -5.78
C GLY A 139 -2.75 21.23 -4.62
N GLY A 140 -1.55 20.71 -4.88
CA GLY A 140 -0.54 20.59 -3.84
C GLY A 140 -0.38 21.97 -3.22
N ARG A 141 -0.96 22.16 -2.04
CA ARG A 141 -0.94 23.41 -1.30
C ARG A 141 0.51 23.74 -0.94
N ASP A 142 0.96 24.92 -1.36
CA ASP A 142 2.15 25.65 -0.90
C ASP A 142 3.38 24.83 -0.57
N SER A 143 3.91 24.14 -1.59
CA SER A 143 5.33 23.85 -1.81
C SER A 143 5.37 22.87 -2.96
N ARG A 144 5.80 23.32 -4.14
CA ARG A 144 6.17 22.42 -5.22
C ARG A 144 7.60 21.96 -4.91
N PRO A 145 7.85 20.78 -4.30
CA PRO A 145 9.21 20.27 -4.20
C PRO A 145 9.76 20.10 -5.62
N PRO A 146 11.08 20.25 -5.83
CA PRO A 146 11.67 20.29 -7.16
C PRO A 146 11.27 19.06 -7.98
N ASP A 147 10.97 19.29 -9.26
CA ASP A 147 10.69 18.24 -10.25
C ASP A 147 11.95 17.38 -10.41
N SER A 148 12.03 16.32 -9.58
CA SER A 148 13.10 15.33 -9.69
C SER A 148 12.76 14.38 -10.83
N PRO A 149 13.72 14.10 -11.75
CA PRO A 149 13.52 13.11 -12.81
C PRO A 149 13.12 11.75 -12.20
N GLY A 150 12.07 11.13 -12.73
CA GLY A 150 11.55 9.82 -12.26
C GLY A 150 10.34 9.86 -11.31
N ARG A 151 9.94 11.02 -10.76
CA ARG A 151 8.79 11.10 -9.82
C ARG A 151 7.46 10.69 -10.47
N HIS A 152 7.22 11.09 -11.71
CA HIS A 152 5.99 10.73 -12.45
C HIS A 152 5.95 9.23 -12.76
N GLU A 153 7.10 8.64 -13.07
CA GLU A 153 7.21 7.19 -13.32
C GLU A 153 6.89 6.38 -12.07
N THR A 154 7.33 6.84 -10.90
CA THR A 154 7.02 6.19 -9.61
C THR A 154 5.53 6.30 -9.28
N LYS A 155 4.91 7.47 -9.51
CA LYS A 155 3.45 7.64 -9.29
C LYS A 155 2.64 6.76 -10.22
N THR A 156 3.01 6.70 -11.50
CA THR A 156 2.36 5.83 -12.49
C THR A 156 2.53 4.35 -12.14
N ALA A 157 3.72 3.94 -11.68
CA ALA A 157 3.98 2.58 -11.21
C ALA A 157 3.10 2.20 -10.00
N THR A 158 3.04 3.04 -8.97
CA THR A 158 2.17 2.80 -7.80
C THR A 158 0.69 2.75 -8.19
N GLN A 159 0.25 3.67 -9.07
CA GLN A 159 -1.12 3.71 -9.56
C GLN A 159 -1.47 2.42 -10.34
N ALA A 160 -0.62 1.99 -11.27
CA ALA A 160 -0.81 0.76 -12.02
C ALA A 160 -0.85 -0.49 -11.12
N ALA A 161 0.07 -0.59 -10.15
CA ALA A 161 0.09 -1.71 -9.21
C ALA A 161 -1.17 -1.78 -8.35
N THR A 162 -1.64 -0.64 -7.85
CA THR A 162 -2.86 -0.55 -7.04
C THR A 162 -4.10 -0.96 -7.87
N MET A 163 -4.15 -0.59 -9.14
CA MET A 163 -5.23 -1.00 -10.05
C MET A 163 -5.25 -2.51 -10.30
N VAL A 164 -4.09 -3.16 -10.36
CA VAL A 164 -3.96 -4.59 -10.68
C VAL A 164 -4.15 -5.48 -9.44
N THR A 165 -3.52 -5.16 -8.32
CA THR A 165 -3.54 -6.03 -7.12
C THR A 165 -4.35 -5.45 -5.96
N GLY A 166 -4.82 -4.21 -6.05
CA GLY A 166 -5.52 -3.52 -4.96
C GLY A 166 -4.59 -2.91 -3.90
N GLU A 167 -3.28 -3.09 -4.01
CA GLU A 167 -2.26 -2.59 -3.06
C GLU A 167 -1.03 -2.08 -3.81
N ASP A 168 -0.15 -1.31 -3.16
CA ASP A 168 1.12 -0.89 -3.75
C ASP A 168 2.12 -2.06 -3.82
N SER A 169 1.95 -2.91 -4.82
CA SER A 169 2.79 -4.07 -5.13
C SER A 169 3.78 -3.81 -6.28
N SER A 170 4.01 -2.53 -6.61
CA SER A 170 4.84 -2.07 -7.74
C SER A 170 6.22 -2.73 -7.77
N GLN A 171 6.94 -2.71 -6.64
CA GLN A 171 8.26 -3.34 -6.53
C GLN A 171 8.26 -4.85 -6.75
N ARG A 172 7.20 -5.54 -6.30
CA ARG A 172 7.07 -6.99 -6.48
C ARG A 172 6.86 -7.33 -7.95
N LEU A 173 5.97 -6.61 -8.63
CA LEU A 173 5.66 -6.82 -10.05
C LEU A 173 6.85 -6.47 -10.93
N GLU A 174 7.60 -5.40 -10.61
CA GLU A 174 8.84 -5.06 -11.33
C GLU A 174 9.92 -6.14 -11.18
N ARG A 175 10.03 -6.80 -10.03
CA ARG A 175 10.98 -7.92 -9.85
C ARG A 175 10.60 -9.11 -10.72
N ILE A 176 9.31 -9.45 -10.82
CA ILE A 176 8.82 -10.53 -11.68
C ILE A 176 9.11 -10.20 -13.15
N LEU A 177 8.83 -8.96 -13.59
CA LEU A 177 9.14 -8.51 -14.95
C LEU A 177 10.63 -8.58 -15.27
N LYS A 178 11.51 -8.25 -14.31
CA LYS A 178 12.96 -8.37 -14.49
C LYS A 178 13.41 -9.82 -14.64
N ILE A 179 12.85 -10.76 -13.87
CA ILE A 179 13.16 -12.18 -14.04
C ILE A 179 12.69 -12.67 -15.41
N ARG A 180 11.48 -12.27 -15.83
CA ARG A 180 10.96 -12.58 -17.18
C ARG A 180 11.86 -12.04 -18.28
N ALA A 181 12.32 -10.79 -18.17
CA ALA A 181 13.26 -10.22 -19.14
C ALA A 181 14.55 -11.03 -19.25
N VAL A 182 15.07 -11.57 -18.14
CA VAL A 182 16.26 -12.45 -18.16
C VAL A 182 15.99 -13.77 -18.89
N MET A 183 14.79 -14.32 -18.76
CA MET A 183 14.38 -15.55 -19.47
C MET A 183 14.25 -15.30 -20.98
N GLU A 184 13.70 -14.14 -21.37
CA GLU A 184 13.46 -13.74 -22.78
C GLU A 184 14.73 -13.25 -23.51
N ASP A 185 15.79 -12.89 -22.78
CA ASP A 185 17.04 -12.37 -23.33
C ASP A 185 17.89 -13.48 -23.98
N GLU A 186 17.81 -13.60 -25.31
CA GLU A 186 18.47 -14.65 -26.09
C GLU A 186 20.01 -14.61 -26.01
N ASP A 187 20.58 -13.43 -25.79
CA ASP A 187 22.03 -13.22 -25.69
C ASP A 187 22.59 -13.78 -24.37
N ARG A 188 21.74 -14.11 -23.40
CA ARG A 188 22.17 -14.70 -22.13
C ARG A 188 22.47 -16.19 -22.23
N PRO A 189 23.45 -16.68 -21.44
CA PRO A 189 23.75 -18.11 -21.34
C PRO A 189 22.51 -18.94 -20.97
N LEU A 190 22.35 -20.09 -21.63
CA LEU A 190 21.18 -20.98 -21.46
C LEU A 190 20.91 -21.35 -20.00
N HIS A 191 21.97 -21.55 -19.20
CA HIS A 191 21.82 -21.91 -17.79
C HIS A 191 21.21 -20.78 -16.94
N ILE A 192 21.46 -19.51 -17.28
CA ILE A 192 20.86 -18.34 -16.61
C ILE A 192 19.39 -18.21 -17.00
N ARG A 193 19.07 -18.42 -18.29
CA ARG A 193 17.68 -18.42 -18.77
C ARG A 193 16.82 -19.50 -18.11
N ARG A 194 17.34 -20.74 -18.02
CA ARG A 194 16.67 -21.84 -17.31
C ARG A 194 16.50 -21.58 -15.82
N LEU A 195 17.47 -20.92 -15.18
CA LEU A 195 17.35 -20.51 -13.78
C LEU A 195 16.23 -19.48 -13.59
N ALA A 196 16.10 -18.52 -14.52
CA ALA A 196 15.02 -17.53 -14.50
C ALA A 196 13.65 -18.19 -14.74
N GLU A 197 13.56 -19.12 -15.71
CA GLU A 197 12.36 -19.93 -15.97
C GLU A 197 11.91 -20.69 -14.70
N ALA A 198 12.80 -21.47 -14.09
CA ALA A 198 12.49 -22.19 -12.85
C ALA A 198 12.08 -21.24 -11.70
N ALA A 199 12.69 -20.05 -11.62
CA ALA A 199 12.30 -19.05 -10.63
C ALA A 199 10.90 -18.46 -10.87
N LEU A 200 10.45 -18.36 -12.13
CA LEU A 200 9.08 -17.94 -12.46
C LEU A 200 8.07 -19.03 -12.14
N ASP A 201 8.38 -20.29 -12.43
CA ASP A 201 7.54 -21.44 -12.07
C ASP A 201 7.34 -21.54 -10.55
N ASP A 202 8.43 -21.38 -9.77
CA ASP A 202 8.39 -21.31 -8.31
C ASP A 202 7.46 -20.19 -7.83
N ILE A 203 7.53 -19.01 -8.46
CA ILE A 203 6.69 -17.84 -8.10
C ILE A 203 5.22 -18.10 -8.44
N ASP A 204 4.93 -18.74 -9.57
CA ASP A 204 3.57 -19.08 -9.98
C ASP A 204 2.94 -20.09 -9.02
N ALA A 205 3.73 -21.05 -8.53
CA ALA A 205 3.36 -21.98 -7.48
C ALA A 205 3.18 -21.34 -6.09
N GLY A 206 3.40 -20.03 -5.95
CA GLY A 206 3.22 -19.28 -4.70
C GLY A 206 4.51 -19.02 -3.90
N GLY A 207 5.68 -19.30 -4.48
CA GLY A 207 6.98 -19.06 -3.87
C GLY A 207 7.32 -17.57 -3.67
N PRO A 208 8.29 -17.26 -2.78
CA PRO A 208 8.64 -15.88 -2.46
C PRO A 208 9.43 -15.20 -3.60
N VAL A 209 8.95 -14.04 -4.05
CA VAL A 209 9.51 -13.29 -5.19
C VAL A 209 10.88 -12.69 -4.89
N ALA A 210 11.09 -12.12 -3.69
CA ALA A 210 12.33 -11.38 -3.39
C ALA A 210 13.58 -12.28 -3.35
N PRO A 211 13.57 -13.45 -2.70
CA PRO A 211 14.69 -14.39 -2.74
C PRO A 211 14.94 -14.93 -4.15
N ALA A 212 13.88 -15.26 -4.90
CA ALA A 212 13.99 -15.73 -6.28
C ALA A 212 14.69 -14.69 -7.18
N TYR A 213 14.28 -13.42 -7.09
CA TYR A 213 14.92 -12.31 -7.79
C TYR A 213 16.40 -12.16 -7.43
N LEU A 214 16.74 -12.22 -6.13
CA LEU A 214 18.13 -12.08 -5.69
C LEU A 214 19.02 -13.21 -6.20
N ARG A 215 18.53 -14.46 -6.21
CA ARG A 215 19.26 -15.62 -6.77
C ARG A 215 19.63 -15.37 -8.23
N VAL A 216 18.63 -15.05 -9.07
CA VAL A 216 18.83 -14.81 -10.52
C VAL A 216 19.82 -13.66 -10.72
N MET A 217 19.62 -12.52 -10.06
CA MET A 217 20.46 -11.34 -10.26
C MET A 217 21.90 -11.53 -9.75
N ASN A 218 22.11 -12.29 -8.68
CA ASN A 218 23.46 -12.59 -8.18
C ASN A 218 24.22 -13.52 -9.14
N THR A 219 23.54 -14.51 -9.74
CA THR A 219 24.18 -15.39 -10.74
C THR A 219 24.59 -14.63 -12.00
N ILE A 220 23.76 -13.70 -12.46
CA ILE A 220 24.10 -12.79 -13.57
C ILE A 220 25.35 -11.99 -13.23
N ARG A 221 25.37 -11.33 -12.06
CA ARG A 221 26.52 -10.53 -11.63
C ARG A 221 27.81 -11.36 -11.52
N ALA A 222 27.72 -12.58 -10.99
CA ALA A 222 28.87 -13.47 -10.89
C ALA A 222 29.40 -13.88 -12.27
N GLY A 223 28.51 -14.17 -13.23
CA GLY A 223 28.86 -14.45 -14.61
C GLY A 223 29.51 -13.25 -15.31
N ASP A 224 28.94 -12.05 -15.13
CA ASP A 224 29.48 -10.81 -15.71
C ASP A 224 30.87 -10.48 -15.15
N GLN A 225 31.09 -10.69 -13.84
CA GLN A 225 32.40 -10.49 -13.20
C GLN A 225 33.45 -11.48 -13.71
N ALA A 226 33.07 -12.75 -13.92
CA ALA A 226 33.95 -13.76 -14.51
C ALA A 226 34.29 -13.46 -15.98
N ALA A 227 33.37 -12.84 -16.72
CA ALA A 227 33.61 -12.42 -18.11
C ALA A 227 34.49 -11.15 -18.22
N GLN A 228 34.36 -10.21 -17.28
CA GLN A 228 35.14 -8.97 -17.25
C GLN A 228 36.58 -9.15 -16.74
N HIS A 229 36.81 -10.13 -15.87
CA HIS A 229 38.15 -10.53 -15.43
C HIS A 229 38.41 -11.97 -15.88
N PRO A 230 38.93 -12.19 -17.10
CA PRO A 230 39.48 -13.49 -17.48
C PRO A 230 40.65 -13.79 -16.54
N VAL A 231 40.40 -14.66 -15.56
CA VAL A 231 41.38 -15.07 -14.58
C VAL A 231 42.53 -15.76 -15.33
N ALA A 232 43.71 -15.13 -15.34
CA ALA A 232 44.98 -15.78 -15.69
C ALA A 232 45.12 -17.07 -14.86
N PRO A 233 45.76 -18.15 -15.36
CA PRO A 233 45.71 -19.46 -14.72
C PRO A 233 46.15 -19.34 -13.27
N VAL A 234 45.17 -19.41 -12.37
CA VAL A 234 45.41 -19.40 -10.92
C VAL A 234 45.98 -20.75 -10.59
N THR A 235 47.27 -20.77 -10.27
CA THR A 235 47.86 -21.78 -9.39
C THR A 235 46.89 -21.94 -8.21
N PRO A 236 46.38 -23.16 -7.92
CA PRO A 236 45.35 -23.33 -6.91
C PRO A 236 45.78 -22.62 -5.62
N PRO A 237 44.96 -21.73 -5.04
CA PRO A 237 45.29 -21.12 -3.77
C PRO A 237 45.41 -22.26 -2.77
N ILE A 238 46.48 -22.23 -1.98
CA ILE A 238 46.61 -23.07 -0.80
C ILE A 238 45.29 -22.93 -0.03
N PRO A 239 44.57 -24.03 0.27
CA PRO A 239 43.30 -23.93 0.99
C PRO A 239 43.57 -23.18 2.30
N PRO A 240 42.81 -22.11 2.59
CA PRO A 240 43.01 -21.36 3.83
C PRO A 240 42.85 -22.31 5.00
N THR A 241 43.76 -22.19 5.95
CA THR A 241 43.75 -23.03 7.13
C THR A 241 42.42 -22.83 7.88
N PRO A 242 41.92 -23.85 8.61
CA PRO A 242 40.67 -23.73 9.38
C PRO A 242 40.61 -22.48 10.28
N ASP A 243 41.77 -22.04 10.78
CA ASP A 243 41.92 -20.86 11.62
C ASP A 243 41.70 -19.54 10.85
N GLU A 244 42.18 -19.44 9.61
CA GLU A 244 41.96 -18.28 8.74
C GLU A 244 40.48 -18.15 8.34
N ILE A 245 39.80 -19.27 8.11
CA ILE A 245 38.36 -19.30 7.84
C ILE A 245 37.56 -18.85 9.06
N ALA A 246 37.93 -19.33 10.25
CA ALA A 246 37.30 -18.92 11.51
C ALA A 246 37.50 -17.42 11.78
N GLU A 247 38.69 -16.89 11.47
CA GLU A 247 39.01 -15.48 11.64
C GLU A 247 38.24 -14.59 10.66
N LEU A 248 38.21 -14.95 9.37
CA LEU A 248 37.42 -14.25 8.36
C LEU A 248 35.92 -14.28 8.66
N SER A 249 35.42 -15.40 9.20
CA SER A 249 34.02 -15.54 9.62
C SER A 249 33.69 -14.63 10.80
N ARG A 250 34.58 -14.53 11.80
CA ARG A 250 34.42 -13.60 12.93
C ARG A 250 34.43 -12.14 12.47
N GLN A 251 35.35 -11.79 11.58
CA GLN A 251 35.43 -10.43 11.03
C GLN A 251 34.20 -10.06 10.19
N ALA A 252 33.65 -11.01 9.42
CA ALA A 252 32.41 -10.83 8.68
C ALA A 252 31.20 -10.61 9.60
N LEU A 253 31.12 -11.37 10.70
CA LEU A 253 30.05 -11.21 11.70
C LEU A 253 30.12 -9.86 12.41
N GLU A 254 31.30 -9.39 12.78
CA GLU A 254 31.46 -8.08 13.43
C GLU A 254 31.14 -6.91 12.49
N LYS A 255 31.50 -7.02 11.20
CA LYS A 255 31.06 -6.05 10.17
C LYS A 255 29.54 -6.04 10.00
N ALA A 256 28.90 -7.21 9.94
CA ALA A 256 27.44 -7.31 9.84
C ALA A 256 26.73 -6.76 11.09
N LYS A 257 27.26 -6.99 12.30
CA LYS A 257 26.73 -6.45 13.56
C LYS A 257 26.82 -4.93 13.61
N SER A 258 27.99 -4.38 13.27
CA SER A 258 28.21 -2.92 13.26
C SER A 258 27.36 -2.21 12.21
N GLU A 259 27.17 -2.80 11.03
CA GLU A 259 26.30 -2.26 9.98
C GLU A 259 24.81 -2.29 10.41
N ARG A 260 24.38 -3.38 11.06
CA ARG A 260 23.04 -3.48 11.66
C ARG A 260 22.83 -2.43 12.75
N ALA A 261 23.80 -2.24 13.64
CA ALA A 261 23.75 -1.22 14.69
C ALA A 261 23.62 0.20 14.10
N ARG A 262 24.45 0.52 13.10
CA ARG A 262 24.40 1.80 12.38
C ARG A 262 23.07 2.03 11.69
N ARG A 263 22.46 0.99 11.12
CA ARG A 263 21.13 1.08 10.50
C ARG A 263 20.02 1.34 11.53
N ILE A 264 20.09 0.70 12.70
CA ILE A 264 19.15 0.94 13.81
C ILE A 264 19.26 2.39 14.29
N GLU A 265 20.49 2.90 14.42
CA GLU A 265 20.77 4.29 14.79
C GLU A 265 20.26 5.29 13.75
N LEU A 266 20.43 5.00 12.46
CA LEU A 266 19.94 5.87 11.39
C LEU A 266 18.40 5.95 11.36
N VAL A 267 17.73 4.83 11.64
CA VAL A 267 16.26 4.77 11.70
C VAL A 267 15.74 5.46 12.96
N SER A 268 16.41 5.30 14.11
CA SER A 268 16.00 5.93 15.37
C SER A 268 16.19 7.45 15.37
N THR A 269 17.22 7.95 14.69
CA THR A 269 17.47 9.39 14.51
C THR A 269 16.52 10.02 13.50
N ALA A 270 16.15 9.31 12.42
CA ALA A 270 15.17 9.78 11.44
C ALA A 270 13.72 9.79 11.97
N ALA A 271 13.40 8.96 12.97
CA ALA A 271 12.06 8.83 13.54
C ALA A 271 11.76 9.84 14.68
N ARG A 272 12.69 10.73 15.05
CA ARG A 272 12.42 11.77 16.04
C ARG A 272 11.62 12.90 15.39
N PRO A 273 10.33 13.09 15.72
CA PRO A 273 9.58 14.24 15.21
C PRO A 273 10.23 15.53 15.73
N GLN A 274 10.77 16.34 14.83
CA GLN A 274 11.45 17.61 15.14
C GLN A 274 10.49 18.73 15.58
N GLN A 275 9.17 18.50 15.53
CA GLN A 275 8.17 19.39 16.10
C GLN A 275 7.26 18.63 17.08
N LYS A 276 7.04 19.23 18.25
CA LYS A 276 6.04 18.78 19.23
C LYS A 276 4.63 18.96 18.62
N VAL A 277 4.16 17.98 17.86
CA VAL A 277 2.78 17.97 17.35
C VAL A 277 1.85 17.73 18.54
N LEU A 278 1.01 18.71 18.86
CA LEU A 278 -0.03 18.55 19.88
C LEU A 278 -1.04 17.50 19.41
N ARG A 279 -1.19 16.41 20.18
CA ARG A 279 -2.15 15.35 19.90
C ARG A 279 -3.52 15.70 20.49
N SER A 280 -4.58 15.13 19.91
CA SER A 280 -5.93 15.32 20.44
C SER A 280 -6.09 14.69 21.85
N PRO A 281 -6.95 15.24 22.73
CA PRO A 281 -7.25 14.62 24.03
C PRO A 281 -7.77 13.18 23.93
N LYS A 282 -8.46 12.84 22.83
CA LYS A 282 -8.91 11.46 22.57
C LYS A 282 -7.76 10.49 22.32
N ALA A 283 -6.70 10.95 21.66
CA ALA A 283 -5.50 10.13 21.45
C ALA A 283 -4.78 9.83 22.77
N LEU A 284 -4.79 10.78 23.72
CA LEU A 284 -4.28 10.54 25.08
C LEU A 284 -5.08 9.45 25.79
N VAL A 285 -6.40 9.54 25.79
CA VAL A 285 -7.27 8.53 26.43
C VAL A 285 -7.06 7.14 25.80
N LEU A 286 -6.95 7.05 24.48
CA LEU A 286 -6.72 5.78 23.79
C LEU A 286 -5.38 5.15 24.20
N ALA A 287 -4.31 5.94 24.26
CA ALA A 287 -2.98 5.46 24.68
C ALA A 287 -2.98 4.93 26.11
N TRP A 288 -3.67 5.59 27.05
CA TRP A 288 -3.80 5.09 28.42
C TRP A 288 -4.70 3.86 28.54
N ARG A 289 -5.70 3.72 27.66
CA ARG A 289 -6.58 2.57 27.64
C ARG A 289 -5.86 1.30 27.20
N GLU A 290 -4.86 1.42 26.32
CA GLU A 290 -3.98 0.31 25.92
C GLU A 290 -3.06 -0.13 27.07
N LEU A 291 -2.73 0.78 27.99
CA LEU A 291 -1.97 0.48 29.20
C LEU A 291 -2.86 0.01 30.35
N ASP A 292 -4.18 -0.10 30.19
CA ASP A 292 -5.03 -0.57 31.29
C ASP A 292 -4.79 -2.07 31.54
N GLY A 293 -4.46 -2.43 32.79
CA GLY A 293 -4.17 -3.82 33.18
C GLY A 293 -2.86 -4.42 32.66
N TRP A 294 -2.00 -3.64 32.00
CA TRP A 294 -0.81 -4.16 31.31
C TRP A 294 0.16 -4.94 32.22
N THR A 295 0.27 -4.55 33.48
CA THR A 295 1.18 -5.18 34.46
C THR A 295 0.80 -6.62 34.77
N ALA A 296 -0.46 -7.03 34.54
CA ALA A 296 -0.91 -8.41 34.76
C ALA A 296 -0.34 -9.39 33.71
N HIS A 297 0.23 -8.88 32.61
CA HIS A 297 0.80 -9.70 31.54
C HIS A 297 2.30 -9.98 31.71
N TYR A 298 2.93 -9.48 32.78
CA TYR A 298 4.37 -9.60 33.00
C TYR A 298 4.69 -10.22 34.36
N ASP A 299 5.65 -11.16 34.37
CA ASP A 299 6.25 -11.68 35.59
C ASP A 299 7.37 -10.75 36.06
N VAL A 300 7.32 -10.33 37.33
CA VAL A 300 8.26 -9.36 37.90
C VAL A 300 9.70 -9.87 37.90
N HIS A 301 9.91 -11.15 38.20
CA HIS A 301 11.26 -11.73 38.25
C HIS A 301 11.83 -11.91 36.86
N GLN A 302 11.00 -12.35 35.90
CA GLN A 302 11.40 -12.45 34.50
C GLN A 302 11.82 -11.09 33.91
N VAL A 303 11.07 -10.03 34.24
CA VAL A 303 11.38 -8.67 33.78
C VAL A 303 12.66 -8.15 34.45
N ALA A 304 12.85 -8.40 35.75
CA ALA A 304 14.06 -7.99 36.46
C ALA A 304 15.34 -8.63 35.88
N ASP A 305 15.27 -9.89 35.46
CA ASP A 305 16.42 -10.59 34.89
C ASP A 305 16.71 -10.19 33.43
N ALA A 306 15.72 -9.68 32.70
CA ALA A 306 15.81 -9.43 31.26
C ALA A 306 16.17 -7.97 30.90
N LEU A 307 15.84 -6.99 31.75
CA LEU A 307 16.07 -5.58 31.47
C LEU A 307 17.48 -5.14 31.89
N SER A 308 18.11 -4.32 31.05
CA SER A 308 19.34 -3.60 31.41
C SER A 308 19.07 -2.37 32.28
N ASP A 309 20.10 -1.91 33.01
CA ASP A 309 20.01 -0.71 33.86
C ASP A 309 19.55 0.54 33.08
N ASP A 310 19.99 0.69 31.83
CA ASP A 310 19.60 1.79 30.95
C ASP A 310 18.12 1.72 30.55
N GLU A 311 17.59 0.51 30.32
CA GLU A 311 16.17 0.29 30.02
C GLU A 311 15.30 0.56 31.25
N VAL A 312 15.73 0.13 32.43
CA VAL A 312 15.06 0.45 33.71
C VAL A 312 15.03 1.95 33.95
N ALA A 313 16.16 2.64 33.76
CA ALA A 313 16.25 4.09 33.90
C ALA A 313 15.34 4.83 32.91
N MET A 314 15.23 4.34 31.67
CA MET A 314 14.30 4.88 30.68
C MET A 314 12.84 4.74 31.14
N VAL A 315 12.42 3.56 31.60
CA VAL A 315 11.04 3.30 32.06
C VAL A 315 10.69 4.19 33.25
N LEU A 316 11.57 4.29 34.24
CA LEU A 316 11.36 5.13 35.43
C LEU A 316 11.23 6.61 35.05
N ARG A 317 12.06 7.10 34.13
CA ARG A 317 11.97 8.49 33.64
C ARG A 317 10.63 8.74 32.93
N VAL A 318 10.20 7.84 32.06
CA VAL A 318 8.91 7.96 31.34
C VAL A 318 7.73 7.93 32.32
N LEU A 319 7.78 7.09 33.35
CA LEU A 319 6.75 7.03 34.39
C LEU A 319 6.67 8.34 35.17
N ALA A 320 7.82 8.90 35.58
CA ALA A 320 7.87 10.19 36.28
C ALA A 320 7.37 11.36 35.41
N ASP A 321 7.73 11.40 34.13
CA ASP A 321 7.22 12.40 33.18
C ASP A 321 5.71 12.30 33.01
N SER A 322 5.18 11.06 32.93
CA SER A 322 3.76 10.79 32.78
C SER A 322 2.96 11.19 34.02
N ALA A 323 3.46 10.89 35.22
CA ALA A 323 2.83 11.28 36.48
C ALA A 323 2.71 12.80 36.61
N ARG A 324 3.81 13.54 36.38
CA ARG A 324 3.81 15.01 36.41
C ARG A 324 2.79 15.61 35.45
N PHE A 325 2.72 15.09 34.22
CA PHE A 325 1.76 15.56 33.23
C PHE A 325 0.31 15.35 33.68
N ILE A 326 -0.02 14.20 34.26
CA ILE A 326 -1.38 13.93 34.76
C ILE A 326 -1.71 14.83 35.95
N ASP A 327 -0.77 15.07 36.86
CA ASP A 327 -0.94 16.00 37.98
C ASP A 327 -1.25 17.42 37.49
N ASP A 328 -0.52 17.90 36.47
CA ASP A 328 -0.76 19.20 35.83
C ASP A 328 -2.16 19.28 35.22
N VAL A 329 -2.63 18.21 34.56
CA VAL A 329 -3.98 18.13 33.99
C VAL A 329 -5.05 18.17 35.09
N VAL A 330 -4.84 17.45 36.20
CA VAL A 330 -5.78 17.45 37.34
C VAL A 330 -5.81 18.83 38.01
N ALA A 331 -4.67 19.47 38.21
CA ALA A 331 -4.56 20.82 38.75
C ALA A 331 -5.27 21.84 37.86
N ALA A 332 -5.05 21.79 36.54
CA ALA A 332 -5.72 22.65 35.58
C ALA A 332 -7.25 22.48 35.61
N ARG A 333 -7.75 21.24 35.68
CA ARG A 333 -9.19 20.97 35.80
C ARG A 333 -9.81 21.56 37.07
N LYS A 334 -9.12 21.48 38.20
CA LYS A 334 -9.56 22.09 39.47
C LYS A 334 -9.61 23.61 39.36
N ALA A 335 -8.59 24.23 38.77
CA ALA A 335 -8.53 25.68 38.57
C ALA A 335 -9.66 26.20 37.66
N THR A 336 -9.99 25.48 36.57
CA THR A 336 -11.12 25.84 35.71
C THR A 336 -12.46 25.72 36.44
N ALA A 337 -12.66 24.65 37.21
CA ALA A 337 -13.89 24.44 37.97
C ALA A 337 -14.14 25.56 38.99
N SER A 338 -13.09 26.01 39.70
CA SER A 338 -13.16 27.13 40.64
C SER A 338 -13.34 28.51 39.98
N SER A 339 -13.06 28.64 38.68
CA SER A 339 -13.26 29.89 37.93
C SER A 339 -14.67 30.02 37.33
N THR A 340 -15.43 28.92 37.27
CA THR A 340 -16.80 28.86 36.75
C THR A 340 -17.88 28.85 37.84
N ALA A 341 -17.49 28.83 39.12
CA ALA A 341 -18.37 28.89 40.29
C ALA A 341 -18.37 30.32 40.88
#